data_AF-A0A4Q5RDW4-F1
#
_entry.id   AF-A0A4Q5RDW4-F1
#
_cell.length_a   1.000
_cell.length_b   1.000
_cell.length_c   1.000
_cell.angle_alpha   90.00
_cell.angle_beta   90.00
_cell.angle_gamma   90.00
#
_symmetry.space_group_name_H-M   'P 1'
#
loop_
_entity.id
_entity.type
_entity.pdbx_description
1 polymer ?
#
loop_
_entity_poly.entity_id
_entity_poly.type
_entity_poly.pdbx_seq_one_letter_code
_entity_poly.pdbx_strand_id
1 'polypeptide(L)'
;MAVRNFIAEFLILLGTFTTNAVLAVIASLGLVLSALYSLRMVRKVFLGPKNTDIPVKDLNGRELFIMVAMSISILALGLYPQPILDMVKTTLRELVMK
;
A
#
# COMPACT_ATOMS: atom_id res chain seq x y z
N MET A 1 -3.57 -4.53 0.79
CA MET A 1 -2.85 -3.40 0.18
C MET A 1 -2.72 -2.30 1.23
N ALA A 2 -1.50 -1.93 1.64
CA ALA A 2 -1.32 -0.86 2.63
C ALA A 2 -1.56 0.52 1.98
N VAL A 3 -2.18 1.46 2.70
CA VAL A 3 -2.59 2.79 2.20
C VAL A 3 -1.45 3.54 1.50
N ARG A 4 -0.23 3.47 2.06
CA ARG A 4 0.97 4.08 1.46
C ARG A 4 1.29 3.54 0.06
N ASN A 5 1.18 2.23 -0.14
CA ASN A 5 1.52 1.60 -1.42
C ASN A 5 0.50 1.96 -2.52
N PHE A 6 -0.76 2.14 -2.13
CA PHE A 6 -1.83 2.54 -3.04
C PHE A 6 -1.56 3.89 -3.72
N ILE A 7 -1.10 4.90 -2.97
CA ILE A 7 -0.82 6.22 -3.54
C ILE A 7 0.34 6.18 -4.54
N ALA A 8 1.40 5.44 -4.23
CA ALA A 8 2.53 5.28 -5.13
C ALA A 8 2.11 4.60 -6.45
N GLU A 9 1.39 3.48 -6.37
CA GLU A 9 0.89 2.78 -7.55
C GLU A 9 -0.11 3.62 -8.35
N PHE A 10 -0.97 4.40 -7.69
CA PHE A 10 -1.90 5.29 -8.36
C PHE A 10 -1.18 6.42 -9.12
N LEU A 11 -0.15 7.03 -8.51
CA LEU A 11 0.68 8.03 -9.18
C LEU A 11 1.41 7.45 -10.40
N ILE A 12 1.91 6.21 -10.30
CA ILE A 12 2.51 5.50 -11.43
C ILE A 12 1.48 5.31 -12.55
N LEU A 13 0.28 4.84 -12.24
CA LEU A 13 -0.80 4.67 -13.21
C LEU A 13 -1.17 5.98 -13.92
N LEU A 14 -1.28 7.09 -13.18
CA LEU A 14 -1.52 8.41 -13.75
C LEU A 14 -0.41 8.81 -14.73
N GLY A 15 0.85 8.62 -14.35
CA GLY A 15 1.99 8.89 -15.22
C GLY A 15 1.97 8.01 -16.48
N THR A 16 1.77 6.71 -16.33
CA THR A 16 1.70 5.76 -17.45
C THR A 16 0.52 6.02 -18.37
N PHE A 17 -0.61 6.48 -17.86
CA PHE A 17 -1.77 6.79 -18.70
C PHE A 17 -1.47 7.89 -19.73
N THR A 18 -0.61 8.85 -19.39
CA THR A 18 -0.18 9.92 -20.30
C THR A 18 0.80 9.45 -21.39
N THR A 19 1.53 8.35 -21.17
CA THR A 19 2.51 7.82 -22.14
C THR A 19 1.96 6.66 -22.96
N ASN A 20 1.23 5.73 -22.34
CA ASN A 20 0.59 4.59 -23.00
C ASN A 20 -0.63 4.09 -22.21
N ALA A 21 -1.82 4.44 -22.71
CA ALA A 21 -3.10 4.07 -22.08
C ALA A 21 -3.33 2.55 -22.00
N VAL A 22 -2.85 1.77 -22.97
CA VAL A 22 -3.06 0.30 -22.98
C VAL A 22 -2.31 -0.35 -21.83
N LEU A 23 -1.05 0.06 -21.60
CA LEU A 23 -0.27 -0.43 -20.47
C LEU A 23 -0.87 0.00 -19.13
N ALA A 24 -1.40 1.22 -19.03
CA ALA A 24 -2.09 1.69 -17.83
C ALA A 24 -3.35 0.86 -17.52
N VAL A 25 -4.13 0.47 -18.53
CA VAL A 25 -5.30 -0.41 -18.36
C VAL A 25 -4.87 -1.78 -17.82
N ILE A 26 -3.84 -2.40 -18.41
CA ILE A 26 -3.32 -3.69 -17.95
C ILE A 26 -2.83 -3.60 -16.49
N ALA A 27 -2.07 -2.55 -16.15
CA ALA A 27 -1.58 -2.32 -14.80
C ALA A 27 -2.73 -2.10 -13.80
N SER A 28 -3.80 -1.40 -14.19
CA SER A 28 -4.99 -1.19 -13.34
C SER A 28 -5.70 -2.50 -12.99
N LEU A 29 -5.73 -3.48 -13.90
CA LEU A 29 -6.28 -4.81 -13.63
C LEU A 29 -5.48 -5.52 -12.53
N GLY A 30 -4.14 -5.40 -12.54
CA GLY A 30 -3.29 -5.91 -11.47
C GLY A 30 -3.62 -5.30 -10.10
N LEU A 31 -3.92 -4.00 -10.06
CA LEU A 31 -4.33 -3.30 -8.84
C LEU A 31 -5.67 -3.84 -8.31
N VAL A 32 -6.65 -4.05 -9.19
CA VAL A 32 -7.95 -4.66 -8.83
C VAL A 32 -7.77 -6.07 -8.28
N LEU A 33 -6.97 -6.92 -8.94
CA LEU A 33 -6.69 -8.28 -8.49
C LEU A 33 -5.99 -8.31 -7.12
N SER A 34 -5.03 -7.39 -6.89
CA SER A 34 -4.36 -7.23 -5.60
C SER A 34 -5.35 -6.87 -4.48
N ALA A 35 -6.30 -5.98 -4.75
CA ALA A 35 -7.35 -5.62 -3.80
C ALA A 35 -8.27 -6.82 -3.49
N LEU A 36 -8.71 -7.55 -4.52
CA LEU A 36 -9.53 -8.76 -4.37
C LEU A 36 -8.83 -9.84 -3.54
N TYR A 37 -7.55 -10.10 -3.82
CA TYR A 37 -6.75 -11.05 -3.05
C TYR A 37 -6.61 -10.62 -1.59
N SER A 38 -6.28 -9.35 -1.34
CA SER A 38 -6.17 -8.80 0.01
C SER A 38 -7.48 -8.93 0.80
N LEU A 39 -8.62 -8.65 0.17
CA LEU A 39 -9.93 -8.79 0.78
C LEU A 39 -10.25 -10.26 1.09
N ARG A 40 -9.98 -11.16 0.14
CA ARG A 40 -10.16 -12.60 0.33
C ARG A 40 -9.31 -13.14 1.49
N MET A 41 -8.09 -12.65 1.63
CA MET A 41 -7.18 -12.99 2.72
C MET A 41 -7.74 -12.54 4.07
N VAL A 42 -8.14 -11.26 4.21
CA VAL A 42 -8.72 -10.73 5.45
C VAL A 42 -9.95 -11.53 5.85
N ARG A 43 -10.85 -11.81 4.89
CA ARG A 43 -12.04 -12.64 5.14
C ARG A 43 -11.67 -14.04 5.63
N LYS A 44 -10.67 -14.68 5.01
CA LYS A 44 -10.28 -16.05 5.38
C LYS A 44 -9.60 -16.12 6.75
N VAL A 45 -8.81 -15.10 7.10
CA VAL A 45 -8.02 -15.08 8.35
C VAL A 45 -8.86 -14.65 9.54
N PHE A 46 -9.65 -13.58 9.41
CA PHE A 46 -10.38 -12.99 10.54
C PHE A 46 -11.87 -13.37 10.59
N LEU A 47 -12.49 -13.66 9.45
CA LEU A 47 -13.93 -13.95 9.33
C LEU A 47 -14.21 -15.41 8.92
N GLY A 48 -13.17 -16.25 8.88
CA GLY A 48 -13.29 -17.66 8.56
C GLY A 48 -13.75 -18.49 9.77
N PRO A 49 -14.21 -19.75 9.55
CA PRO A 49 -14.48 -20.66 10.65
C PRO A 49 -13.22 -20.91 11.47
N LYS A 50 -13.39 -20.99 12.80
CA LYS A 50 -12.29 -21.25 13.73
C LYS A 50 -11.71 -22.64 13.43
N ASN A 51 -10.45 -22.69 13.01
CA ASN A 51 -9.81 -23.94 12.56
C ASN A 51 -9.08 -24.70 13.69
N THR A 52 -8.97 -24.12 14.89
CA THR A 52 -8.18 -24.72 15.99
C THR A 52 -8.68 -24.24 17.35
N ASP A 53 -8.79 -25.16 18.30
CA ASP A 53 -9.20 -24.86 19.68
C ASP A 53 -8.05 -24.54 20.63
N ILE A 54 -6.85 -24.35 20.08
CA ILE A 54 -5.67 -23.99 20.85
C ILE A 54 -5.82 -22.54 21.34
N PRO A 55 -5.66 -22.26 22.64
CA PRO A 55 -5.69 -20.89 23.15
C PRO A 55 -4.52 -20.11 22.55
N VAL A 56 -4.82 -19.07 21.79
CA VAL A 56 -3.83 -18.15 21.23
C VAL A 56 -3.55 -17.08 22.27
N LYS A 57 -2.27 -16.82 22.56
CA LYS A 57 -1.88 -15.77 23.49
C LYS A 57 -2.10 -14.40 22.84
N ASP A 58 -2.70 -13.48 23.59
CA ASP A 58 -2.90 -12.11 23.14
C ASP A 58 -1.58 -11.34 22.98
N LEU A 59 -1.65 -10.26 22.20
CA LEU A 59 -0.51 -9.40 21.91
C LEU A 59 0.08 -8.79 23.19
N ASN A 60 1.39 -8.85 23.31
CA ASN A 60 2.11 -8.21 24.40
C ASN A 60 2.20 -6.69 24.15
N GLY A 61 2.35 -5.87 25.19
CA GLY A 61 2.37 -4.40 25.07
C GLY A 61 3.46 -3.88 24.11
N ARG A 62 4.60 -4.58 24.03
CA ARG A 62 5.67 -4.29 23.05
C ARG A 62 5.23 -4.57 21.61
N GLU A 63 4.50 -5.66 21.37
CA GLU A 63 4.03 -6.04 20.03
C GLU A 63 2.98 -5.02 19.56
N LEU A 64 2.06 -4.63 20.46
CA LEU A 64 1.09 -3.59 20.18
C LEU A 64 1.76 -2.26 19.83
N PHE A 65 2.77 -1.84 20.60
CA PHE A 65 3.50 -0.60 20.33
C PHE A 65 4.15 -0.59 18.94
N ILE A 66 4.82 -1.69 18.55
CA ILE A 66 5.44 -1.81 17.23
C ILE A 66 4.36 -1.74 16.13
N MET A 67 3.26 -2.48 16.27
CA MET A 67 2.17 -2.44 15.30
C MET A 67 1.57 -1.04 15.15
N VAL A 68 1.31 -0.35 16.26
CA VAL A 68 0.78 1.02 16.26
C VAL A 68 1.76 1.99 15.60
N ALA A 69 3.04 1.94 15.93
CA ALA A 69 4.06 2.81 15.32
C ALA A 69 4.16 2.61 13.80
N MET A 70 4.11 1.35 13.34
CA MET A 70 4.09 1.04 11.90
C MET A 70 2.80 1.53 11.23
N SER A 71 1.65 1.33 11.86
CA SER A 71 0.35 1.80 11.35
C SER A 71 0.32 3.32 11.21
N ILE A 72 0.79 4.06 12.22
CA ILE A 72 0.90 5.53 12.17
C ILE A 72 1.80 5.95 10.99
N SER A 73 2.93 5.28 10.80
CA SER A 73 3.86 5.59 9.70
C SER A 73 3.24 5.33 8.32
N ILE A 74 2.44 4.26 8.17
CA ILE A 74 1.70 3.96 6.93
C ILE A 74 0.63 5.01 6.68
N LEU A 75 -0.11 5.41 7.73
CA LEU A 75 -1.18 6.41 7.62
C LEU A 75 -0.63 7.81 7.35
N ALA A 76 0.44 8.22 8.02
CA ALA A 76 1.07 9.53 7.81
C ALA A 76 1.55 9.68 6.35
N LEU A 77 2.27 8.69 5.84
CA LEU A 77 2.73 8.68 4.44
C LEU A 77 1.59 8.50 3.45
N GLY A 78 0.52 7.82 3.85
CA GLY A 78 -0.68 7.70 3.06
C GLY A 78 -1.46 9.02 2.93
N LEU A 79 -1.65 9.72 4.04
CA LEU A 79 -2.44 10.95 4.04
C LEU A 79 -1.65 12.15 3.50
N TYR A 80 -0.34 12.19 3.76
CA TYR A 80 0.53 13.30 3.37
C TYR A 80 1.83 12.80 2.69
N PRO A 81 1.76 12.39 1.40
CA PRO A 81 2.93 11.92 0.64
C PRO A 81 3.85 13.07 0.17
N GLN A 82 3.41 14.33 0.23
CA GLN A 82 4.11 15.50 -0.33
C GLN A 82 5.58 15.62 0.09
N PRO A 83 5.98 15.41 1.36
CA PRO A 83 7.38 15.57 1.77
C PRO A 83 8.34 14.64 1.01
N ILE A 84 7.89 13.42 0.71
CA ILE A 84 8.68 12.46 -0.07
C ILE A 84 8.69 12.86 -1.54
N LEU A 85 7.53 13.28 -2.08
CA LEU A 85 7.42 13.68 -3.48
C LEU A 85 8.29 14.89 -3.80
N ASP A 86 8.36 15.89 -2.91
CA ASP A 86 9.15 17.10 -3.13
C ASP A 86 10.66 16.83 -3.04
N MET A 87 11.08 15.91 -2.18
CA MET A 87 12.47 15.43 -2.14
C MET A 87 12.87 14.77 -3.47
N VAL A 88 12.01 13.91 -4.02
CA VAL A 88 12.28 13.18 -5.26
C VAL A 88 12.15 14.08 -6.51
N LYS A 89 11.18 15.01 -6.53
CA LYS A 89 10.98 15.95 -7.65
C LYS A 89 12.24 16.73 -8.00
N THR A 90 12.98 17.19 -6.98
CA THR A 90 14.20 17.97 -7.18
C THR A 90 15.23 17.15 -7.97
N THR A 91 15.47 15.91 -7.55
CA THR A 91 16.40 14.99 -8.23
C THR A 91 15.91 14.58 -9.62
N LEU A 92 14.60 14.31 -9.78
CA LEU A 92 14.04 13.95 -11.09
C LEU A 92 14.15 15.08 -12.11
N ARG A 93 13.98 16.34 -11.68
CA ARG A 93 14.08 17.49 -12.57
C ARG A 93 15.50 17.66 -13.13
N GLU A 94 16.52 17.40 -12.32
CA GLU A 94 17.92 17.42 -12.76
C GLU A 94 18.22 16.29 -13.75
N LEU A 95 17.66 15.10 -13.53
CA LEU A 95 17.86 13.93 -14.39
C LEU A 95 17.17 14.06 -15.76
N VAL A 96 15.99 14.66 -15.82
CA VAL A 96 15.23 14.82 -17.09
C VAL A 96 15.75 16.00 -17.93
N MET A 97 16.35 17.00 -17.29
CA MET A 97 16.90 18.19 -17.97
C MET A 97 18.32 17.99 -18.51
N LYS A 98 18.92 16.82 -18.27
CA LYS A 98 20.24 16.43 -18.74
C LYS A 98 20.13 15.46 -19.92
#